data_AF-A0A812KHY7-F1
#
_entry.id   AF-A0A812KHY7-F1
#
_cell.length_a   1.000
_cell.length_b   1.000
_cell.length_c   1.000
_cell.angle_alpha   90.00
_cell.angle_beta   90.00
_cell.angle_gamma   90.00
#
_symmetry.space_group_name_H-M   'P 1'
#
loop_
_entity.id
_entity.type
_entity.pdbx_description
1 polymer ?
#
loop_
_entity_poly.entity_id
_entity_poly.type
_entity_poly.pdbx_seq_one_letter_code
_entity_poly.pdbx_strand_id
1 'polypeptide(L)'
;MYRAVSDEVYPPLNTNMASLAGVLWYLHHEVVIQAPRKFQISRILRYKVQMRATAPLLRLGMHFGVRLAYDKGQATGPFVCGRTNVTNKNGTTEGFKPKFCGDGAFQDKYLPDLKPYKNEYEYSAYGYNIGCNKLGEYPFPMHPVYYPNAIWYTMPGACPNNLYYNKDNSCQASQPGGYCPGIEPNGNGTCTWNYEEAGEIDLNELVGVQNYDSWRWNHREYDPETDEGVKFSWWNGINNTAANEERVRQAAELFDRRYPYMPTVAELMNPPCDFDFGYFYKEWYRKDGYSGPCGPPNARCKGGIGWVRHEGIPQHPKWYMPLTNSASDDDIQRLLYQLGKNECLRPCENGEKPTIAATSTETP
;
A
#
# COMPACT_ATOMS: atom_id res chain seq x y z
N MET A 1 5.73 -14.28 -3.56
CA MET A 1 5.81 -13.38 -2.39
C MET A 1 6.53 -14.07 -1.26
N TYR A 2 7.08 -13.34 -0.29
CA TYR A 2 7.96 -13.85 0.75
C TYR A 2 7.55 -13.36 2.15
N ARG A 3 7.90 -14.10 3.19
CA ARG A 3 7.63 -13.72 4.59
C ARG A 3 8.75 -14.22 5.51
N ALA A 4 9.24 -13.35 6.39
CA ALA A 4 10.12 -13.75 7.48
C ALA A 4 9.28 -14.27 8.66
N VAL A 5 9.63 -15.43 9.19
CA VAL A 5 8.87 -16.13 10.25
C VAL A 5 9.81 -16.78 11.26
N SER A 6 9.30 -17.08 12.45
CA SER A 6 9.94 -17.97 13.42
C SER A 6 9.65 -19.44 13.11
N ASP A 7 9.99 -20.34 14.03
CA ASP A 7 9.70 -21.76 13.89
C ASP A 7 8.20 -22.07 13.95
N GLU A 8 7.40 -21.18 14.58
CA GLU A 8 5.94 -21.25 14.57
C GLU A 8 5.38 -20.58 13.31
N VAL A 9 4.94 -21.40 12.36
CA VAL A 9 4.41 -20.93 11.08
C VAL A 9 2.89 -21.04 11.05
N TYR A 10 2.24 -19.93 10.72
CA TYR A 10 0.81 -19.85 10.50
C TYR A 10 0.52 -19.40 9.06
N PRO A 11 -0.62 -19.81 8.47
CA PRO A 11 -1.05 -19.31 7.16
C PRO A 11 -0.94 -17.78 7.04
N PRO A 12 -0.60 -17.23 5.86
CA PRO A 12 -0.44 -15.80 5.65
C PRO A 12 -1.79 -15.07 5.57
N LEU A 13 -2.66 -15.27 6.56
CA LEU A 13 -3.99 -14.67 6.66
C LEU A 13 -3.94 -13.50 7.63
N ASN A 14 -4.31 -12.31 7.16
CA ASN A 14 -4.18 -11.06 7.93
C ASN A 14 -2.74 -10.81 8.35
N THR A 15 -1.84 -10.87 7.36
CA THR A 15 -0.42 -10.65 7.57
C THR A 15 0.16 -9.77 6.46
N ASN A 16 1.35 -9.25 6.73
CA ASN A 16 2.18 -8.62 5.71
C ASN A 16 3.17 -9.62 5.12
N MET A 17 3.36 -9.49 3.81
CA MET A 17 4.37 -10.20 3.04
C MET A 17 5.19 -9.20 2.25
N ALA A 18 6.24 -9.62 1.59
CA ALA A 18 7.04 -8.73 0.74
C ALA A 18 7.56 -9.44 -0.52
N SER A 19 8.15 -8.65 -1.41
CA SER A 19 9.19 -9.13 -2.32
C SER A 19 10.40 -9.68 -1.54
N LEU A 20 11.29 -10.45 -2.19
CA LEU A 20 12.51 -10.94 -1.54
C LEU A 20 13.38 -9.78 -1.02
N ALA A 21 13.53 -8.72 -1.83
CA ALA A 21 14.20 -7.49 -1.44
C ALA A 21 13.54 -6.80 -0.23
N GLY A 22 12.21 -6.76 -0.18
CA GLY A 22 11.47 -6.19 0.96
C GLY A 22 11.60 -7.01 2.25
N VAL A 23 11.66 -8.35 2.15
CA VAL A 23 11.93 -9.20 3.33
C VAL A 23 13.35 -8.98 3.85
N LEU A 24 14.35 -8.93 2.97
CA LEU A 24 15.73 -8.66 3.37
C LEU A 24 15.91 -7.25 3.94
N TRP A 25 15.22 -6.25 3.38
CA TRP A 25 15.14 -4.91 3.97
C TRP A 25 14.62 -4.97 5.40
N TYR A 26 13.50 -5.67 5.64
CA TYR A 26 12.91 -5.82 6.98
C TYR A 26 13.83 -6.54 7.95
N LEU A 27 14.47 -7.63 7.50
CA LEU A 27 15.44 -8.33 8.32
C LEU A 27 16.56 -7.38 8.76
N HIS A 28 17.13 -6.63 7.81
CA HIS A 28 18.25 -5.71 8.04
C HIS A 28 17.87 -4.53 8.97
N HIS A 29 16.68 -3.95 8.81
CA HIS A 29 16.29 -2.73 9.53
C HIS A 29 15.63 -2.98 10.89
N GLU A 30 14.99 -4.14 11.07
CA GLU A 30 14.10 -4.37 12.23
C GLU A 30 14.43 -5.64 13.02
N VAL A 31 14.97 -6.68 12.36
CA VAL A 31 15.07 -8.00 12.97
C VAL A 31 16.46 -8.26 13.53
N VAL A 32 17.50 -7.98 12.75
CA VAL A 32 18.90 -8.33 13.07
C VAL A 32 19.65 -7.23 13.84
N ILE A 33 19.01 -6.07 14.08
CA ILE A 33 19.51 -4.95 14.90
C ILE A 33 19.45 -5.23 16.42
N GLN A 34 18.94 -6.39 16.82
CA GLN A 34 18.79 -6.83 18.20
C GLN A 34 19.09 -8.32 18.37
N ALA A 35 19.35 -8.75 19.61
CA ALA A 35 19.62 -10.14 19.96
C ALA A 35 18.69 -10.59 21.12
N PRO A 36 18.00 -11.74 21.01
CA PRO A 36 17.85 -12.55 19.80
C PRO A 36 17.13 -11.78 18.67
N ARG A 37 17.20 -12.30 17.43
CA ARG A 37 16.42 -11.81 16.28
C ARG A 37 14.99 -11.50 16.72
N LYS A 38 14.48 -10.32 16.34
CA LYS A 38 13.12 -9.88 16.68
C LYS A 38 12.10 -10.96 16.32
N PHE A 39 11.15 -11.19 17.23
CA PHE A 39 10.12 -12.23 17.13
C PHE A 39 10.66 -13.66 16.93
N GLN A 40 11.93 -13.92 17.25
CA GLN A 40 12.60 -15.21 17.04
C GLN A 40 12.56 -15.67 15.57
N ILE A 41 12.58 -14.71 14.64
CA ILE A 41 12.58 -15.02 13.21
C ILE A 41 13.81 -15.86 12.86
N SER A 42 13.59 -16.97 12.16
CA SER A 42 14.61 -17.97 11.80
C SER A 42 14.59 -18.34 10.32
N ARG A 43 13.47 -18.09 9.62
CA ARG A 43 13.27 -18.56 8.24
C ARG A 43 12.66 -17.50 7.34
N ILE A 44 12.89 -17.64 6.04
CA ILE A 44 12.18 -16.91 4.98
C ILE A 44 11.36 -17.92 4.20
N LEU A 45 10.04 -17.75 4.20
CA LEU A 45 9.10 -18.54 3.41
C LEU A 45 8.86 -17.87 2.06
N ARG A 46 8.64 -18.67 1.02
CA ARG A 46 8.26 -18.26 -0.32
C ARG A 46 6.90 -18.85 -0.67
N TYR A 47 6.08 -18.05 -1.33
CA TYR A 47 4.72 -18.41 -1.71
C TYR A 47 4.46 -18.04 -3.17
N LYS A 48 3.83 -18.96 -3.89
CA LYS A 48 3.24 -18.72 -5.20
C LYS A 48 1.82 -18.20 -4.96
N VAL A 49 1.55 -16.98 -5.39
CA VAL A 49 0.27 -16.29 -5.12
C VAL A 49 -0.45 -16.10 -6.45
N GLN A 50 -1.71 -16.52 -6.52
CA GLN A 50 -2.61 -16.11 -7.60
C GLN A 50 -3.55 -15.05 -7.05
N MET A 51 -3.85 -14.06 -7.88
CA MET A 51 -4.79 -13.01 -7.52
C MET A 51 -5.58 -12.53 -8.72
N ARG A 52 -6.77 -12.03 -8.44
CA ARG A 52 -7.60 -11.33 -9.41
C ARG A 52 -8.21 -10.11 -8.75
N ALA A 53 -7.84 -8.96 -9.26
CA ALA A 53 -8.41 -7.69 -8.83
C ALA A 53 -9.89 -7.63 -9.14
N THR A 54 -10.64 -6.96 -8.27
CA THR A 54 -12.07 -6.77 -8.47
C THR A 54 -12.37 -5.77 -9.58
N ALA A 55 -13.57 -5.86 -10.18
CA ALA A 55 -13.99 -4.91 -11.20
C ALA A 55 -13.97 -3.43 -10.72
N PRO A 56 -14.39 -3.08 -9.49
CA PRO A 56 -14.22 -1.72 -8.96
C PRO A 56 -12.78 -1.24 -8.92
N LEU A 57 -11.83 -2.09 -8.53
CA LEU A 57 -10.42 -1.72 -8.44
C LEU A 57 -9.79 -1.59 -9.84
N LEU A 58 -10.12 -2.50 -10.76
CA LEU A 58 -9.69 -2.43 -12.15
C LEU A 58 -10.20 -1.18 -12.87
N ARG A 59 -11.40 -0.68 -12.54
CA ARG A 59 -11.91 0.60 -13.06
C ARG A 59 -11.06 1.81 -12.64
N LEU A 60 -10.29 1.69 -11.54
CA LEU A 60 -9.31 2.69 -11.13
C LEU A 60 -7.95 2.50 -11.80
N GLY A 61 -7.78 1.48 -12.65
CA GLY A 61 -6.51 1.13 -13.28
C GLY A 61 -5.53 0.46 -12.33
N MET A 62 -6.02 -0.20 -11.26
CA MET A 62 -5.19 -0.86 -10.26
C MET A 62 -5.50 -2.35 -10.17
N HIS A 63 -4.48 -3.16 -9.88
CA HIS A 63 -4.62 -4.57 -9.55
C HIS A 63 -4.46 -4.82 -8.05
N PHE A 64 -3.70 -3.96 -7.37
CA PHE A 64 -3.48 -4.02 -5.92
C PHE A 64 -4.28 -2.95 -5.19
N GLY A 65 -4.78 -3.31 -4.01
CA GLY A 65 -5.47 -2.40 -3.11
C GLY A 65 -4.53 -1.68 -2.15
N VAL A 66 -5.13 -1.11 -1.12
CA VAL A 66 -4.42 -0.38 -0.06
C VAL A 66 -3.47 -1.32 0.70
N ARG A 67 -2.19 -0.95 0.84
CA ARG A 67 -1.28 -1.62 1.79
C ARG A 67 -1.66 -1.30 3.22
N LEU A 68 -2.14 -2.32 3.92
CA LEU A 68 -2.46 -2.25 5.35
C LEU A 68 -1.36 -2.94 6.16
N ALA A 69 -0.97 -2.34 7.29
CA ALA A 69 -0.19 -3.05 8.29
C ALA A 69 -1.12 -4.02 9.05
N TYR A 70 -0.60 -5.20 9.41
CA TYR A 70 -1.30 -6.19 10.21
C TYR A 70 -0.55 -6.47 11.51
N ASP A 71 -1.11 -6.03 12.62
CA ASP A 71 -0.59 -6.31 13.96
C ASP A 71 -1.53 -7.27 14.67
N LYS A 72 -1.00 -8.41 15.15
CA LYS A 72 -1.80 -9.46 15.82
C LYS A 72 -3.05 -9.85 15.01
N GLY A 73 -2.92 -9.91 13.68
CA GLY A 73 -4.02 -10.31 12.77
C GLY A 73 -5.10 -9.26 12.55
N GLN A 74 -4.94 -8.05 13.09
CA GLN A 74 -5.81 -6.89 12.90
C GLN A 74 -5.16 -5.89 11.95
N ALA A 75 -5.93 -5.37 10.99
CA ALA A 75 -5.52 -4.27 10.14
C ALA A 75 -5.39 -3.01 10.99
N THR A 76 -4.18 -2.44 11.04
CA THR A 76 -3.83 -1.28 11.88
C THR A 76 -3.29 -0.10 11.07
N GLY A 77 -3.03 -0.31 9.78
CA GLY A 77 -2.53 0.73 8.89
C GLY A 77 -3.15 0.63 7.49
N PRO A 78 -2.82 1.53 6.54
CA PRO A 78 -1.96 2.68 6.75
C PRO A 78 -2.63 3.64 7.72
N PHE A 79 -1.91 4.63 8.28
CA PHE A 79 -2.48 5.57 9.25
C PHE A 79 -3.72 6.36 8.74
N VAL A 80 -4.19 6.09 7.51
CA VAL A 80 -5.57 6.26 7.03
C VAL A 80 -6.41 5.05 7.42
N CYS A 81 -7.23 5.15 8.46
CA CYS A 81 -8.10 4.04 8.88
C CYS A 81 -9.44 3.97 8.13
N GLY A 82 -9.62 4.71 7.04
CA GLY A 82 -10.78 4.63 6.16
C GLY A 82 -11.25 6.01 5.70
N ARG A 83 -12.57 6.20 5.53
CA ARG A 83 -13.17 7.48 5.11
C ARG A 83 -14.24 7.96 6.10
N THR A 84 -14.33 9.27 6.34
CA THR A 84 -15.38 9.92 7.14
C THR A 84 -16.25 10.83 6.28
N ASN A 85 -17.53 10.95 6.64
CA ASN A 85 -18.45 11.85 5.95
C ASN A 85 -17.95 13.29 6.00
N VAL A 86 -18.15 14.00 4.90
CA VAL A 86 -18.13 15.45 4.84
C VAL A 86 -19.59 15.88 4.91
N THR A 87 -19.99 16.48 6.03
CA THR A 87 -21.34 17.03 6.21
C THR A 87 -21.31 18.54 6.02
N ASN A 88 -22.30 19.06 5.30
CA ASN A 88 -22.51 20.50 5.21
C ASN A 88 -23.20 21.04 6.49
N LYS A 89 -23.34 22.36 6.57
CA LYS A 89 -23.94 23.04 7.74
C LYS A 89 -25.37 22.61 8.05
N ASN A 90 -26.09 22.02 7.09
CA ASN A 90 -27.46 21.54 7.27
C ASN A 90 -27.53 20.04 7.66
N GLY A 91 -26.38 19.36 7.79
CA GLY A 91 -26.31 17.98 8.26
C GLY A 91 -26.40 16.91 7.16
N THR A 92 -26.49 17.29 5.88
CA THR A 92 -26.49 16.31 4.76
C THR A 92 -25.07 15.91 4.37
N THR A 93 -24.88 14.64 4.01
CA THR A 93 -23.57 14.11 3.58
C THR A 93 -23.30 14.51 2.13
N GLU A 94 -22.29 15.35 1.91
CA GLU A 94 -21.87 15.82 0.58
C GLU A 94 -20.76 14.94 -0.03
N GLY A 95 -20.13 14.08 0.77
CA GLY A 95 -19.10 13.18 0.28
C GLY A 95 -18.33 12.51 1.41
N PHE A 96 -17.17 11.97 1.08
CA PHE A 96 -16.31 11.24 2.01
C PHE A 96 -14.86 11.73 1.87
N LYS A 97 -14.16 11.94 2.99
CA LYS A 97 -12.73 12.27 3.05
C LYS A 97 -11.97 11.19 3.81
N PRO A 98 -10.66 10.96 3.59
CA PRO A 98 -9.90 10.04 4.43
C PRO A 98 -9.97 10.42 5.91
N LYS A 99 -10.01 9.40 6.77
CA LYS A 99 -9.95 9.55 8.22
C LYS A 99 -8.61 8.98 8.70
N PHE A 100 -7.78 9.85 9.28
CA PHE A 100 -6.52 9.44 9.88
C PHE A 100 -6.72 8.87 11.27
N CYS A 101 -5.81 7.98 11.66
CA CYS A 101 -5.82 7.37 12.98
C CYS A 101 -5.14 8.34 13.94
N GLY A 102 -5.95 9.05 14.72
CA GLY A 102 -5.48 10.11 15.62
C GLY A 102 -5.23 11.40 14.86
N ASP A 103 -6.11 12.38 15.03
CA ASP A 103 -5.99 13.71 14.41
C ASP A 103 -4.88 14.59 15.06
N GLY A 104 -3.83 13.98 15.62
CA GLY A 104 -2.72 14.65 16.28
C GLY A 104 -1.40 13.97 15.95
N ALA A 105 -0.38 14.77 15.64
CA ALA A 105 0.99 14.32 15.44
C ALA A 105 1.41 13.30 16.52
N PHE A 106 2.13 12.26 16.09
CA PHE A 106 2.68 11.18 16.91
C PHE A 106 3.17 11.68 18.27
N GLN A 107 2.42 11.41 19.34
CA GLN A 107 2.89 11.50 20.72
C GLN A 107 2.63 10.15 21.37
N ASP A 108 3.65 9.61 22.06
CA ASP A 108 3.62 8.28 22.70
C ASP A 108 2.45 8.09 23.69
N LYS A 109 1.80 9.18 24.12
CA LYS A 109 0.63 9.15 25.02
C LYS A 109 -0.66 8.61 24.40
N TYR A 110 -0.73 8.41 23.07
CA TYR A 110 -1.96 8.00 22.37
C TYR A 110 -2.08 6.48 22.12
N LEU A 111 -1.09 5.68 22.54
CA LEU A 111 -1.13 4.21 22.46
C LEU A 111 -2.36 3.55 23.14
N PRO A 112 -2.90 4.07 24.27
CA PRO A 112 -4.06 3.45 24.92
C PRO A 112 -5.41 3.75 24.23
N ASP A 113 -5.50 4.81 23.42
CA ASP A 113 -6.77 5.38 22.92
C ASP A 113 -6.95 5.30 21.39
N LEU A 114 -6.07 4.57 20.68
CA LEU A 114 -6.29 4.21 19.28
C LEU A 114 -7.53 3.29 19.18
N LYS A 115 -8.72 3.89 19.07
CA LYS A 115 -9.92 3.16 18.66
C LYS A 115 -9.66 2.61 17.25
N PRO A 116 -9.64 1.29 17.03
CA PRO A 116 -9.38 0.72 15.71
C PRO A 116 -10.53 1.11 14.79
N TYR A 117 -10.28 2.06 13.89
CA TYR A 117 -11.18 2.36 12.80
C TYR A 117 -10.79 1.49 11.60
N LYS A 118 -11.82 0.95 10.96
CA LYS A 118 -11.77 -0.26 10.17
C LYS A 118 -11.86 0.09 8.70
N ASN A 119 -11.07 -0.55 7.86
CA ASN A 119 -11.13 -0.48 6.38
C ASN A 119 -12.40 -1.14 5.79
N GLU A 120 -13.51 -1.11 6.52
CA GLU A 120 -14.81 -1.66 6.13
C GLU A 120 -15.32 -1.01 4.84
N TYR A 121 -15.07 0.29 4.64
CA TYR A 121 -15.43 0.96 3.40
C TYR A 121 -14.62 0.40 2.22
N GLU A 122 -13.29 0.36 2.32
CA GLU A 122 -12.43 -0.10 1.23
C GLU A 122 -12.78 -1.54 0.84
N TYR A 123 -12.99 -2.42 1.81
CA TYR A 123 -13.40 -3.79 1.55
C TYR A 123 -14.84 -3.91 1.01
N SER A 124 -15.76 -3.09 1.47
CA SER A 124 -17.14 -3.09 0.94
C SER A 124 -17.19 -2.57 -0.50
N ALA A 125 -16.46 -1.49 -0.80
CA ALA A 125 -16.50 -0.83 -2.10
C ALA A 125 -15.64 -1.54 -3.16
N TYR A 126 -14.47 -2.04 -2.75
CA TYR A 126 -13.48 -2.62 -3.66
C TYR A 126 -13.26 -4.11 -3.46
N GLY A 127 -13.78 -4.72 -2.41
CA GLY A 127 -13.49 -6.11 -2.06
C GLY A 127 -12.14 -6.30 -1.37
N TYR A 128 -11.89 -7.51 -0.90
CA TYR A 128 -10.70 -7.90 -0.14
C TYR A 128 -9.49 -8.16 -1.05
N ASN A 129 -9.02 -7.14 -1.77
CA ASN A 129 -7.84 -7.28 -2.65
C ASN A 129 -6.54 -7.36 -1.84
N ILE A 130 -5.52 -8.02 -2.40
CA ILE A 130 -4.15 -7.89 -1.91
C ILE A 130 -3.73 -6.42 -2.04
N GLY A 131 -3.20 -5.85 -0.97
CA GLY A 131 -2.64 -4.51 -0.99
C GLY A 131 -1.16 -4.49 -1.32
N CYS A 132 -0.63 -3.39 -1.87
CA CYS A 132 0.81 -3.23 -2.09
C CYS A 132 1.34 -1.82 -1.79
N ASN A 133 2.61 -1.73 -1.42
CA ASN A 133 3.36 -0.48 -1.32
C ASN A 133 4.80 -0.69 -1.78
N LYS A 134 5.34 0.24 -2.58
CA LYS A 134 6.78 0.28 -2.87
C LYS A 134 7.49 0.87 -1.65
N LEU A 135 8.52 0.18 -1.15
CA LEU A 135 9.30 0.72 -0.03
C LEU A 135 10.05 1.97 -0.50
N GLY A 136 9.99 3.03 0.31
CA GLY A 136 10.46 4.37 -0.04
C GLY A 136 9.34 5.33 -0.45
N GLU A 137 8.13 4.79 -0.65
CA GLU A 137 6.91 5.55 -0.91
C GLU A 137 5.92 5.44 0.27
N TYR A 138 5.00 6.41 0.37
CA TYR A 138 3.88 6.36 1.33
C TYR A 138 3.06 5.08 1.14
N PRO A 139 2.61 4.37 2.20
CA PRO A 139 2.53 4.82 3.60
C PRO A 139 3.79 4.65 4.45
N PHE A 140 4.63 3.67 4.15
CA PHE A 140 5.84 3.41 4.95
C PHE A 140 6.75 2.37 4.26
N PRO A 141 8.08 2.52 4.34
CA PRO A 141 8.82 3.69 4.83
C PRO A 141 8.77 4.84 3.82
N MET A 142 8.81 6.09 4.29
CA MET A 142 8.79 7.30 3.46
C MET A 142 10.20 7.93 3.29
N HIS A 143 11.24 7.13 3.45
CA HIS A 143 12.64 7.54 3.33
C HIS A 143 13.34 6.68 2.27
N PRO A 144 14.52 7.08 1.76
CA PRO A 144 15.26 6.29 0.78
C PRO A 144 15.44 4.83 1.21
N VAL A 145 15.31 3.93 0.24
CA VAL A 145 15.43 2.48 0.43
C VAL A 145 16.45 1.95 -0.57
N TYR A 146 17.49 1.31 -0.06
CA TYR A 146 18.63 0.82 -0.85
C TYR A 146 18.50 -0.65 -1.23
N TYR A 147 17.29 -1.20 -1.16
CA TYR A 147 16.92 -2.52 -1.67
C TYR A 147 16.02 -2.31 -2.89
N PRO A 148 16.57 -2.32 -4.12
CA PRO A 148 15.79 -2.07 -5.31
C PRO A 148 14.62 -3.06 -5.45
N ASN A 149 13.50 -2.56 -5.96
CA ASN A 149 12.27 -3.35 -6.15
C ASN A 149 11.69 -3.94 -4.86
N ALA A 150 12.06 -3.39 -3.70
CA ALA A 150 11.44 -3.76 -2.44
C ALA A 150 9.98 -3.32 -2.41
N ILE A 151 9.08 -4.29 -2.29
CA ILE A 151 7.63 -4.10 -2.21
C ILE A 151 7.09 -4.79 -0.95
N TRP A 152 6.19 -4.11 -0.25
CA TRP A 152 5.30 -4.65 0.78
C TRP A 152 3.98 -5.11 0.17
N TYR A 153 3.47 -6.22 0.66
CA TYR A 153 2.14 -6.75 0.36
C TYR A 153 1.31 -6.93 1.63
N THR A 154 0.00 -6.91 1.44
CA THR A 154 -0.99 -7.08 2.48
C THR A 154 -1.91 -8.22 2.08
N MET A 155 -2.00 -9.25 2.93
CA MET A 155 -2.77 -10.45 2.67
C MET A 155 -4.01 -10.48 3.56
N PRO A 156 -5.17 -9.96 3.10
CA PRO A 156 -6.39 -9.96 3.91
C PRO A 156 -6.88 -11.40 4.11
N GLY A 157 -7.15 -11.79 5.35
CA GLY A 157 -7.83 -13.03 5.69
C GLY A 157 -9.17 -12.73 6.34
N ALA A 158 -9.88 -13.76 6.81
CA ALA A 158 -11.16 -13.56 7.48
C ALA A 158 -11.02 -12.66 8.73
N CYS A 159 -12.04 -11.84 8.99
CA CYS A 159 -12.05 -10.84 10.07
C CYS A 159 -10.82 -9.94 10.10
N PRO A 160 -10.50 -9.23 9.01
CA PRO A 160 -9.28 -8.44 8.94
C PRO A 160 -9.22 -7.30 9.93
N ASN A 161 -10.35 -6.87 10.47
CA ASN A 161 -10.44 -5.74 11.42
C ASN A 161 -10.38 -6.14 12.89
N ASN A 162 -10.23 -7.43 13.20
CA ASN A 162 -10.22 -7.95 14.56
C ASN A 162 -8.85 -8.56 14.89
N LEU A 163 -8.46 -8.46 16.16
CA LEU A 163 -7.32 -9.18 16.70
C LEU A 163 -7.53 -10.69 16.52
N TYR A 164 -6.46 -11.45 16.33
CA TYR A 164 -6.54 -12.88 16.02
C TYR A 164 -7.36 -13.68 17.05
N TYR A 165 -7.32 -13.28 18.33
CA TYR A 165 -8.06 -13.90 19.43
C TYR A 165 -9.52 -13.40 19.58
N ASN A 166 -9.96 -12.45 18.75
CA ASN A 166 -11.31 -11.87 18.75
C ASN A 166 -12.07 -12.18 17.45
N LYS A 167 -11.68 -13.24 16.71
CA LYS A 167 -12.33 -13.64 15.44
C LYS A 167 -13.35 -14.72 15.72
N ASP A 168 -14.63 -14.36 15.70
CA ASP A 168 -15.74 -15.30 15.85
C ASP A 168 -16.34 -15.72 14.49
N ASN A 169 -17.20 -16.74 14.51
CA ASN A 169 -17.85 -17.27 13.30
C ASN A 169 -18.72 -16.23 12.58
N SER A 170 -19.33 -15.30 13.33
CA SER A 170 -20.21 -14.26 12.77
C SER A 170 -19.40 -13.27 11.93
N CYS A 171 -18.27 -12.82 12.46
CA CYS A 171 -17.35 -11.96 11.76
C CYS A 171 -16.70 -12.68 10.57
N GLN A 172 -16.31 -13.95 10.70
CA GLN A 172 -15.69 -14.67 9.58
C GLN A 172 -16.66 -14.85 8.42
N ALA A 173 -17.94 -15.08 8.70
CA ALA A 173 -19.00 -15.16 7.69
C ALA A 173 -19.27 -13.81 7.01
N SER A 174 -19.24 -12.71 7.77
CA SER A 174 -19.49 -11.36 7.21
C SER A 174 -18.27 -10.71 6.56
N GLN A 175 -17.06 -11.12 6.95
CA GLN A 175 -15.79 -10.58 6.46
C GLN A 175 -14.84 -11.72 6.04
N PRO A 176 -15.05 -12.34 4.87
CA PRO A 176 -14.31 -13.54 4.44
C PRO A 176 -12.84 -13.26 4.07
N GLY A 177 -12.45 -12.01 3.79
CA GLY A 177 -11.05 -11.65 3.58
C GLY A 177 -10.50 -11.93 2.18
N GLY A 178 -11.27 -12.43 1.23
CA GLY A 178 -10.80 -12.59 -0.16
C GLY A 178 -10.01 -13.87 -0.44
N TYR A 179 -9.55 -14.57 0.61
CA TYR A 179 -8.84 -15.82 0.48
C TYR A 179 -9.78 -16.95 0.03
N CYS A 180 -9.51 -17.55 -1.12
CA CYS A 180 -10.25 -18.70 -1.64
C CYS A 180 -9.33 -19.90 -1.90
N PRO A 181 -9.13 -20.80 -0.92
CA PRO A 181 -8.20 -21.93 -1.04
C PRO A 181 -8.62 -22.90 -2.14
N GLY A 182 -7.65 -23.34 -2.94
CA GLY A 182 -7.86 -24.37 -3.98
C GLY A 182 -8.75 -23.93 -5.15
N ILE A 183 -9.13 -22.66 -5.23
CA ILE A 183 -9.98 -22.10 -6.29
C ILE A 183 -9.23 -20.95 -6.96
N GLU A 184 -9.28 -20.89 -8.30
CA GLU A 184 -8.74 -19.75 -9.04
C GLU A 184 -9.50 -18.46 -8.68
N PRO A 185 -8.82 -17.37 -8.27
CA PRO A 185 -9.48 -16.15 -7.87
C PRO A 185 -10.36 -15.55 -8.97
N ASN A 186 -11.62 -15.28 -8.67
CA ASN A 186 -12.59 -14.77 -9.64
C ASN A 186 -12.78 -13.23 -9.59
N GLY A 187 -12.26 -12.55 -8.56
CA GLY A 187 -12.33 -11.10 -8.41
C GLY A 187 -13.71 -10.56 -8.04
N ASN A 188 -14.59 -11.39 -7.46
CA ASN A 188 -15.93 -10.95 -7.02
C ASN A 188 -15.94 -10.13 -5.71
N GLY A 189 -14.76 -9.93 -5.11
CA GLY A 189 -14.55 -9.21 -3.86
C GLY A 189 -14.38 -10.09 -2.64
N THR A 190 -14.84 -11.35 -2.65
CA THR A 190 -14.65 -12.32 -1.56
C THR A 190 -13.78 -13.52 -1.95
N CYS A 191 -13.50 -13.70 -3.24
CA CYS A 191 -12.47 -14.59 -3.78
C CYS A 191 -11.56 -13.80 -4.74
N THR A 192 -10.51 -13.24 -4.18
CA THR A 192 -9.58 -12.30 -4.86
C THR A 192 -8.15 -12.81 -4.84
N TRP A 193 -7.82 -13.77 -3.97
CA TRP A 193 -6.49 -14.35 -3.91
C TRP A 193 -6.46 -15.76 -3.32
N ASN A 194 -5.43 -16.51 -3.70
CA ASN A 194 -5.06 -17.79 -3.10
C ASN A 194 -3.52 -17.89 -3.02
N TYR A 195 -3.00 -18.96 -2.44
CA TYR A 195 -1.58 -19.24 -2.49
C TYR A 195 -1.27 -20.73 -2.45
N GLU A 196 -0.05 -21.06 -2.88
CA GLU A 196 0.64 -22.32 -2.67
C GLU A 196 1.99 -22.03 -2.00
N GLU A 197 2.41 -22.87 -1.06
CA GLU A 197 3.76 -22.81 -0.51
C GLU A 197 4.79 -23.17 -1.59
N ALA A 198 5.86 -22.39 -1.67
CA ALA A 198 6.87 -22.48 -2.73
C ALA A 198 8.29 -22.51 -2.16
N GLY A 199 8.46 -23.15 -1.01
CA GLY A 199 9.74 -23.40 -0.35
C GLY A 199 10.07 -22.43 0.78
N GLU A 200 11.13 -22.76 1.52
CA GLU A 200 11.65 -21.98 2.64
C GLU A 200 13.18 -22.10 2.75
N ILE A 201 13.83 -21.05 3.24
CA ILE A 201 15.25 -21.07 3.53
C ILE A 201 15.50 -20.69 4.99
N ASP A 202 16.52 -21.32 5.58
CA ASP A 202 16.99 -21.00 6.92
C ASP A 202 17.88 -19.75 6.89
N LEU A 203 17.64 -18.83 7.81
CA LEU A 203 18.39 -17.57 7.86
C LEU A 203 19.83 -17.78 8.34
N ASN A 204 20.11 -18.80 9.16
CA ASN A 204 21.47 -19.12 9.57
C ASN A 204 22.26 -19.70 8.40
N GLU A 205 21.67 -20.59 7.59
CA GLU A 205 22.27 -21.06 6.34
C GLU A 205 22.57 -19.89 5.40
N LEU A 206 21.61 -18.97 5.23
CA LEU A 206 21.76 -17.81 4.35
C LEU A 206 22.93 -16.91 4.75
N VAL A 207 23.06 -16.61 6.05
CA VAL A 207 24.10 -15.69 6.55
C VAL A 207 25.40 -16.40 6.97
N GLY A 208 25.46 -17.73 6.87
CA GLY A 208 26.64 -18.54 7.19
C GLY A 208 26.88 -18.76 8.69
N VAL A 209 25.83 -18.69 9.52
CA VAL A 209 25.89 -18.98 10.96
C VAL A 209 25.54 -20.45 11.19
N GLN A 210 26.34 -21.20 11.96
CA GLN A 210 26.08 -22.62 12.20
C GLN A 210 25.20 -22.87 13.43
N ASN A 211 25.56 -22.32 14.58
CA ASN A 211 24.82 -22.48 15.83
C ASN A 211 24.44 -21.09 16.36
N TYR A 212 23.25 -20.64 15.98
CA TYR A 212 22.76 -19.29 16.27
C TYR A 212 22.73 -18.98 17.78
N ASP A 213 22.32 -19.94 18.62
CA ASP A 213 22.24 -19.73 20.07
C ASP A 213 23.61 -19.54 20.71
N SER A 214 24.59 -20.35 20.33
CA SER A 214 25.97 -20.16 20.77
C SER A 214 26.59 -18.88 20.18
N TRP A 215 26.21 -18.55 18.94
CA TRP A 215 26.78 -17.44 18.21
C TRP A 215 26.29 -16.10 18.78
N ARG A 216 24.99 -15.94 19.07
CA ARG A 216 24.37 -14.66 19.48
C ARG A 216 24.70 -14.17 20.90
N TRP A 217 25.51 -14.90 21.67
CA TRP A 217 25.82 -14.50 23.05
C TRP A 217 26.50 -13.13 23.08
N ASN A 218 25.79 -12.14 23.66
CA ASN A 218 26.19 -10.74 23.85
C ASN A 218 26.38 -9.90 22.57
N HIS A 219 25.81 -10.27 21.43
CA HIS A 219 25.75 -9.37 20.29
C HIS A 219 24.58 -9.63 19.34
N ARG A 220 24.18 -8.55 18.66
CA ARG A 220 23.27 -8.55 17.51
C ARG A 220 23.99 -9.00 16.24
N GLU A 221 23.23 -9.20 15.16
CA GLU A 221 23.79 -9.57 13.86
C GLU A 221 24.29 -8.39 13.06
N TYR A 222 23.61 -7.26 13.18
CA TYR A 222 23.94 -6.03 12.49
C TYR A 222 23.92 -4.87 13.48
N ASP A 223 24.95 -4.04 13.43
CA ASP A 223 25.07 -2.84 14.23
C ASP A 223 24.75 -1.58 13.40
N PRO A 224 23.59 -0.93 13.61
CA PRO A 224 23.22 0.28 12.91
C PRO A 224 24.10 1.50 13.22
N GLU A 225 24.88 1.51 14.31
CA GLU A 225 25.79 2.62 14.62
C GLU A 225 27.05 2.59 13.75
N THR A 226 27.55 1.39 13.47
CA THR A 226 28.76 1.19 12.64
C THR A 226 28.44 0.85 11.19
N ASP A 227 27.19 0.49 10.87
CA ASP A 227 26.76 -0.04 9.56
C ASP A 227 27.50 -1.34 9.18
N GLU A 228 27.75 -2.18 10.19
CA GLU A 228 28.51 -3.43 10.04
C GLU A 228 27.77 -4.62 10.65
N GLY A 229 27.91 -5.77 10.01
CA GLY A 229 27.61 -7.05 10.62
C GLY A 229 28.60 -7.36 11.74
N VAL A 230 28.11 -7.89 12.85
CA VAL A 230 28.94 -8.22 14.00
C VAL A 230 29.50 -9.62 13.80
N LYS A 231 30.83 -9.80 13.84
CA LYS A 231 31.56 -11.07 13.58
C LYS A 231 31.48 -11.64 12.16
N PHE A 232 30.74 -11.02 11.24
CA PHE A 232 30.74 -11.35 9.81
C PHE A 232 30.29 -10.14 8.98
N SER A 233 30.72 -10.07 7.72
CA SER A 233 30.49 -8.89 6.87
C SER A 233 29.19 -8.93 6.05
N TRP A 234 28.44 -10.02 6.13
CA TRP A 234 27.27 -10.24 5.27
C TRP A 234 26.19 -9.17 5.43
N TRP A 235 26.07 -8.50 6.59
CA TRP A 235 25.15 -7.37 6.81
C TRP A 235 25.77 -5.98 6.57
N ASN A 236 27.05 -5.82 6.23
CA ASN A 236 27.66 -4.49 6.08
C ASN A 236 27.01 -3.61 5.00
N GLY A 237 26.76 -2.33 5.29
CA GLY A 237 26.30 -1.38 4.28
C GLY A 237 24.81 -1.50 3.97
N ILE A 238 23.97 -1.13 4.93
CA ILE A 238 22.50 -1.05 4.80
C ILE A 238 22.06 -0.07 3.73
N ASN A 239 22.85 0.99 3.51
CA ASN A 239 22.62 2.01 2.49
C ASN A 239 23.43 1.79 1.20
N ASN A 240 24.05 0.61 1.05
CA ASN A 240 24.79 0.26 -0.16
C ASN A 240 23.92 -0.60 -1.08
N THR A 241 23.44 -0.01 -2.18
CA THR A 241 22.59 -0.70 -3.16
C THR A 241 23.22 -1.98 -3.70
N ALA A 242 24.50 -1.95 -4.09
CA ALA A 242 25.18 -3.13 -4.65
C ALA A 242 25.29 -4.26 -3.62
N ALA A 243 25.59 -3.93 -2.36
CA ALA A 243 25.63 -4.93 -1.28
C ALA A 243 24.25 -5.54 -1.02
N ASN A 244 23.20 -4.74 -1.07
CA ASN A 244 21.82 -5.21 -0.87
C ASN A 244 21.31 -6.05 -2.04
N GLU A 245 21.62 -5.67 -3.28
CA GLU A 245 21.31 -6.50 -4.46
C GLU A 245 22.03 -7.85 -4.40
N GLU A 246 23.28 -7.86 -3.94
CA GLU A 246 24.05 -9.08 -3.73
C GLU A 246 23.41 -9.99 -2.67
N ARG A 247 22.91 -9.43 -1.56
CA ARG A 247 22.13 -10.21 -0.56
C ARG A 247 20.88 -10.83 -1.16
N VAL A 248 20.15 -10.07 -1.97
CA VAL A 248 18.95 -10.56 -2.68
C VAL A 248 19.31 -11.69 -3.64
N ARG A 249 20.42 -11.54 -4.39
CA ARG A 249 20.93 -12.57 -5.30
C ARG A 249 21.27 -13.85 -4.55
N GLN A 250 22.03 -13.76 -3.45
CA GLN A 250 22.42 -14.93 -2.66
C GLN A 250 21.22 -15.65 -2.03
N ALA A 251 20.23 -14.89 -1.54
CA ALA A 251 18.99 -15.47 -1.04
C ALA A 251 18.19 -16.18 -2.15
N ALA A 252 18.14 -15.58 -3.35
CA ALA A 252 17.48 -16.18 -4.50
C ALA A 252 18.15 -17.49 -4.92
N GLU A 253 19.49 -17.51 -5.00
CA GLU A 253 20.27 -18.71 -5.34
C GLU A 253 20.12 -19.81 -4.30
N LEU A 254 19.99 -19.47 -3.02
CA LEU A 254 19.73 -20.45 -1.97
C LEU A 254 18.35 -21.10 -2.14
N PHE A 255 17.31 -20.33 -2.48
CA PHE A 255 16.00 -20.89 -2.83
C PHE A 255 16.09 -21.84 -4.03
N ASP A 256 16.69 -21.38 -5.12
CA ASP A 256 16.76 -22.14 -6.38
C ASP A 256 17.58 -23.43 -6.21
N ARG A 257 18.67 -23.38 -5.44
CA ARG A 257 19.47 -24.57 -5.10
C ARG A 257 18.72 -25.56 -4.23
N ARG A 258 17.94 -25.08 -3.26
CA ARG A 258 17.23 -25.93 -2.29
C ARG A 258 15.95 -26.55 -2.89
N TYR A 259 15.33 -25.87 -3.85
CA TYR A 259 14.10 -26.32 -4.50
C TYR A 259 14.24 -26.39 -6.04
N PRO A 260 15.13 -27.25 -6.57
CA PRO A 260 15.43 -27.31 -8.01
C PRO A 260 14.25 -27.78 -8.87
N TYR A 261 13.21 -28.35 -8.25
CA TYR A 261 12.00 -28.83 -8.92
C TYR A 261 10.85 -27.80 -8.93
N MET A 262 11.00 -26.69 -8.22
CA MET A 262 10.05 -25.58 -8.23
C MET A 262 10.53 -24.50 -9.21
N PRO A 263 9.63 -23.65 -9.73
CA PRO A 263 10.04 -22.50 -10.51
C PRO A 263 11.04 -21.61 -9.75
N THR A 264 12.08 -21.19 -10.44
CA THR A 264 13.15 -20.34 -9.89
C THR A 264 12.61 -18.99 -9.41
N VAL A 265 13.39 -18.28 -8.60
CA VAL A 265 13.06 -16.90 -8.17
C VAL A 265 12.86 -15.96 -9.36
N ALA A 266 13.59 -16.18 -10.46
CA ALA A 266 13.43 -15.43 -11.69
C ALA A 266 12.13 -15.78 -12.43
N GLU A 267 11.70 -17.05 -12.44
CA GLU A 267 10.47 -17.49 -13.13
C GLU A 267 9.18 -17.09 -12.40
N LEU A 268 9.14 -17.19 -11.06
CA LEU A 268 8.05 -16.60 -10.27
C LEU A 268 8.45 -15.22 -9.79
N MET A 269 8.47 -14.29 -10.75
CA MET A 269 8.75 -12.88 -10.51
C MET A 269 7.90 -12.32 -9.37
N ASN A 270 8.48 -11.37 -8.62
CA ASN A 270 7.70 -10.59 -7.68
C ASN A 270 6.55 -9.90 -8.44
N PRO A 271 5.32 -9.94 -7.91
CA PRO A 271 4.25 -9.16 -8.49
C PRO A 271 4.66 -7.67 -8.57
N PRO A 272 4.13 -6.90 -9.53
CA PRO A 272 4.34 -5.45 -9.51
C PRO A 272 3.57 -4.83 -8.34
N CYS A 273 3.76 -3.53 -8.14
CA CYS A 273 2.88 -2.73 -7.31
C CYS A 273 2.40 -1.52 -8.13
N ASP A 274 1.13 -1.55 -8.52
CA ASP A 274 0.47 -0.52 -9.31
C ASP A 274 -0.56 0.29 -8.51
N PHE A 275 -0.64 0.06 -7.20
CA PHE A 275 -1.49 0.86 -6.32
C PHE A 275 -0.99 2.31 -6.31
N ASP A 276 -1.86 3.24 -6.72
CA ASP A 276 -1.61 4.67 -6.65
C ASP A 276 -2.42 5.26 -5.51
N PHE A 277 -1.74 5.53 -4.39
CA PHE A 277 -2.36 6.07 -3.19
C PHE A 277 -3.05 7.43 -3.46
N GLY A 278 -2.42 8.31 -4.24
CA GLY A 278 -2.93 9.65 -4.51
C GLY A 278 -4.18 9.64 -5.38
N TYR A 279 -4.25 8.73 -6.35
CA TYR A 279 -5.45 8.52 -7.16
C TYR A 279 -6.56 7.78 -6.40
N PHE A 280 -6.20 6.75 -5.63
CA PHE A 280 -7.16 5.96 -4.86
C PHE A 280 -7.86 6.78 -3.77
N TYR A 281 -7.14 7.74 -3.17
CA TYR A 281 -7.67 8.70 -2.21
C TYR A 281 -7.78 10.11 -2.80
N LYS A 282 -8.00 10.25 -4.11
CA LYS A 282 -8.07 11.57 -4.77
C LYS A 282 -9.13 12.51 -4.19
N GLU A 283 -10.16 11.96 -3.52
CA GLU A 283 -11.14 12.72 -2.75
C GLU A 283 -10.51 13.56 -1.61
N TRP A 284 -9.25 13.26 -1.25
CA TRP A 284 -8.46 13.98 -0.25
C TRP A 284 -7.88 15.29 -0.76
N TYR A 285 -7.38 15.29 -2.00
CA TYR A 285 -6.63 16.42 -2.56
C TYR A 285 -7.46 17.28 -3.49
N ARG A 286 -8.70 16.86 -3.77
CA ARG A 286 -9.55 17.50 -4.75
C ARG A 286 -10.84 17.99 -4.10
N LYS A 287 -11.21 19.25 -4.37
CA LYS A 287 -12.61 19.68 -4.20
C LYS A 287 -13.48 18.64 -4.90
N ASP A 288 -14.61 18.22 -4.34
CA ASP A 288 -15.50 17.31 -5.05
C ASP A 288 -15.93 17.95 -6.37
N GLY A 289 -15.64 17.28 -7.49
CA GLY A 289 -15.86 17.82 -8.83
C GLY A 289 -17.32 18.05 -9.18
N TYR A 290 -18.26 17.64 -8.34
CA TYR A 290 -19.70 17.75 -8.54
C TYR A 290 -20.40 18.64 -7.50
N SER A 291 -19.70 19.09 -6.46
CA SER A 291 -20.25 20.02 -5.46
C SER A 291 -19.46 21.34 -5.44
N GLY A 292 -20.04 22.35 -4.79
CA GLY A 292 -19.52 23.72 -4.80
C GLY A 292 -19.88 24.52 -6.05
N PRO A 293 -19.36 25.75 -6.18
CA PRO A 293 -19.80 26.70 -7.20
C PRO A 293 -19.48 26.20 -8.62
N CYS A 294 -20.53 26.14 -9.45
CA CYS A 294 -20.44 25.76 -10.85
C CYS A 294 -20.54 26.99 -11.77
N GLY A 295 -19.99 26.90 -12.98
CA GLY A 295 -20.15 27.94 -13.99
C GLY A 295 -19.26 27.74 -15.21
N PRO A 296 -19.42 28.57 -16.25
CA PRO A 296 -18.54 28.53 -17.42
C PRO A 296 -17.09 28.88 -17.02
N PRO A 297 -16.09 28.39 -17.77
CA PRO A 297 -14.69 28.65 -17.43
C PRO A 297 -14.36 30.13 -17.68
N ASN A 298 -13.77 30.80 -16.67
CA ASN A 298 -13.21 32.14 -16.83
C ASN A 298 -11.94 32.11 -17.72
N ALA A 299 -11.35 33.27 -18.02
CA ALA A 299 -10.18 33.36 -18.89
C ALA A 299 -8.99 32.51 -18.41
N ARG A 300 -8.71 32.52 -17.10
CA ARG A 300 -7.60 31.75 -16.51
C ARG A 300 -7.84 30.24 -16.59
N CYS A 301 -9.10 29.83 -16.39
CA CYS A 301 -9.54 28.45 -16.49
C CYS A 301 -9.45 27.94 -17.94
N LYS A 302 -9.93 28.73 -18.92
CA LYS A 302 -9.80 28.40 -20.36
C LYS A 302 -8.34 28.19 -20.77
N GLY A 303 -7.43 29.04 -20.28
CA GLY A 303 -5.99 28.86 -20.51
C GLY A 303 -5.46 27.55 -19.92
N GLY A 304 -5.91 27.18 -18.71
CA GLY A 304 -5.58 25.89 -18.10
C GLY A 304 -6.12 24.69 -18.88
N ILE A 305 -7.37 24.77 -19.35
CA ILE A 305 -8.00 23.71 -20.15
C ILE A 305 -7.20 23.48 -21.44
N GLY A 306 -6.86 24.56 -22.15
CA GLY A 306 -6.04 24.48 -23.36
C GLY A 306 -4.67 23.86 -23.10
N TRP A 307 -3.97 24.28 -22.03
CA TRP A 307 -2.67 23.72 -21.70
C TRP A 307 -2.73 22.23 -21.34
N VAL A 308 -3.71 21.81 -20.52
CA VAL A 308 -3.89 20.40 -20.17
C VAL A 308 -4.21 19.57 -21.41
N ARG A 309 -5.05 20.07 -22.33
CA ARG A 309 -5.40 19.37 -23.57
C ARG A 309 -4.23 19.18 -24.51
N HIS A 310 -3.44 20.23 -24.75
CA HIS A 310 -2.45 20.24 -25.82
C HIS A 310 -1.04 19.87 -25.36
N GLU A 311 -0.72 20.10 -24.08
CA GLU A 311 0.61 19.84 -23.53
C GLU A 311 0.54 18.77 -22.41
N GLY A 312 -0.34 18.96 -21.44
CA GLY A 312 -0.41 18.12 -20.24
C GLY A 312 -0.70 16.65 -20.53
N ILE A 313 -1.87 16.34 -21.11
CA ILE A 313 -2.29 14.96 -21.40
C ILE A 313 -1.33 14.28 -22.39
N PRO A 314 -0.86 14.93 -23.48
CA PRO A 314 0.10 14.30 -24.40
C PRO A 314 1.45 13.98 -23.76
N GLN A 315 2.02 14.88 -22.94
CA GLN A 315 3.36 14.70 -22.37
C GLN A 315 3.37 13.86 -21.09
N HIS A 316 2.29 13.92 -20.29
CA HIS A 316 2.20 13.25 -19.00
C HIS A 316 0.85 12.54 -18.79
N PRO A 317 0.46 11.60 -19.67
CA PRO A 317 -0.89 10.99 -19.66
C PRO A 317 -1.26 10.32 -18.33
N LYS A 318 -0.26 9.79 -17.60
CA LYS A 318 -0.47 9.16 -16.29
C LYS A 318 -0.96 10.15 -15.22
N TRP A 319 -0.62 11.44 -15.32
CA TRP A 319 -1.02 12.45 -14.34
C TRP A 319 -2.51 12.84 -14.46
N TYR A 320 -3.11 12.61 -15.63
CA TYR A 320 -4.45 13.09 -15.97
C TYR A 320 -5.49 11.99 -16.08
N MET A 321 -5.16 10.72 -15.79
CA MET A 321 -6.11 9.60 -15.81
C MET A 321 -7.37 9.89 -14.96
N PRO A 322 -8.59 9.54 -15.44
CA PRO A 322 -8.88 8.76 -16.63
C PRO A 322 -8.96 9.59 -17.93
N LEU A 323 -8.57 10.87 -17.92
CA LEU A 323 -8.63 11.70 -19.12
C LEU A 323 -7.66 11.19 -20.18
N THR A 324 -8.17 11.12 -21.41
CA THR A 324 -7.39 10.80 -22.61
C THR A 324 -7.35 12.02 -23.53
N ASN A 325 -6.69 11.91 -24.69
CA ASN A 325 -6.70 12.97 -25.70
C ASN A 325 -8.12 13.31 -26.22
N SER A 326 -9.13 12.46 -25.96
CA SER A 326 -10.53 12.69 -26.30
C SER A 326 -11.37 13.27 -25.16
N ALA A 327 -10.76 13.63 -24.02
CA ALA A 327 -11.48 14.25 -22.90
C ALA A 327 -12.20 15.53 -23.34
N SER A 328 -13.39 15.80 -22.79
CA SER A 328 -14.12 17.04 -23.07
C SER A 328 -13.51 18.24 -22.30
N ASP A 329 -13.82 19.46 -22.73
CA ASP A 329 -13.39 20.66 -22.00
C ASP A 329 -14.02 20.69 -20.59
N ASP A 330 -15.24 20.18 -20.43
CA ASP A 330 -15.91 20.05 -19.13
C ASP A 330 -15.18 19.06 -18.22
N ASP A 331 -14.69 17.93 -18.75
CA ASP A 331 -13.91 16.96 -17.97
C ASP A 331 -12.58 17.57 -17.48
N ILE A 332 -11.92 18.33 -18.35
CA ILE A 332 -10.67 19.03 -18.02
C ILE A 332 -10.92 20.19 -17.04
N GLN A 333 -11.99 20.97 -17.25
CA GLN A 333 -12.41 22.03 -16.34
C GLN A 333 -12.71 21.46 -14.95
N ARG A 334 -13.45 20.34 -14.91
CA ARG A 334 -13.78 19.64 -13.65
C ARG A 334 -12.51 19.17 -12.95
N LEU A 335 -11.53 18.66 -13.69
CA LEU A 335 -10.23 18.31 -13.13
C LEU A 335 -9.50 19.53 -12.55
N LEU A 336 -9.46 20.65 -13.26
CA LEU A 336 -8.77 21.86 -12.77
C LEU A 336 -9.46 22.47 -11.55
N TYR A 337 -10.80 22.45 -11.51
CA TYR A 337 -11.59 22.81 -10.33
C TYR A 337 -11.24 21.91 -9.14
N GLN A 338 -11.27 20.60 -9.37
CA GLN A 338 -10.91 19.58 -8.39
C GLN A 338 -9.52 19.88 -7.81
N LEU A 339 -8.53 20.15 -8.66
CA LEU A 339 -7.15 20.46 -8.26
C LEU A 339 -6.96 21.86 -7.63
N GLY A 340 -8.00 22.70 -7.59
CA GLY A 340 -7.89 24.09 -7.13
C GLY A 340 -6.96 24.95 -8.00
N LYS A 341 -6.82 24.61 -9.29
CA LYS A 341 -5.94 25.28 -10.24
C LYS A 341 -6.72 26.19 -11.17
N ASN A 342 -6.03 27.21 -11.69
CA ASN A 342 -6.52 28.09 -12.76
C ASN A 342 -7.84 28.81 -12.47
N GLU A 343 -8.24 28.92 -11.20
CA GLU A 343 -9.49 29.57 -10.77
C GLU A 343 -10.74 29.01 -11.47
N CYS A 344 -10.70 27.74 -11.85
CA CYS A 344 -11.87 27.10 -12.43
C CYS A 344 -12.99 26.99 -11.40
N LEU A 345 -14.23 27.16 -11.87
CA LEU A 345 -15.43 26.58 -11.27
C LEU A 345 -15.66 25.19 -11.88
N ARG A 346 -16.43 24.31 -11.25
CA ARG A 346 -16.82 23.05 -11.90
C ARG A 346 -17.84 23.32 -13.02
N PRO A 347 -17.97 22.43 -14.01
CA PRO A 347 -19.12 22.47 -14.92
C PRO A 347 -20.43 22.33 -14.14
N CYS A 348 -21.49 22.99 -14.61
CA CYS A 348 -22.82 22.87 -14.03
C CYS A 348 -23.51 21.61 -14.54
N GLU A 349 -24.24 20.93 -13.65
CA GLU A 349 -25.09 19.80 -14.02
C GLU A 349 -26.46 20.30 -14.53
N ASN A 350 -27.19 19.43 -15.22
CA ASN A 350 -28.50 19.77 -15.77
C ASN A 350 -29.46 20.30 -14.70
N GLY A 351 -29.95 21.51 -14.90
CA GLY A 351 -30.88 22.18 -13.97
C GLY A 351 -30.21 23.05 -12.91
N GLU A 352 -28.88 23.08 -12.83
CA GLU A 352 -28.16 23.97 -11.92
C GLU A 352 -28.03 25.39 -12.48
N LYS A 353 -28.08 26.39 -11.58
CA LYS A 353 -27.84 27.79 -11.93
C LYS A 353 -26.35 28.12 -11.73
N PRO A 354 -25.68 28.70 -12.74
CA PRO A 354 -24.28 29.13 -12.62
C PRO A 354 -24.08 30.13 -11.48
N THR A 355 -22.94 30.02 -10.81
CA THR A 355 -22.49 30.98 -9.82
C THR A 355 -22.10 32.27 -10.53
N ILE A 356 -22.82 33.37 -10.26
CA ILE A 356 -22.49 34.68 -10.81
C ILE A 356 -21.20 35.15 -10.11
N ALA A 357 -20.14 35.35 -10.89
CA ALA A 357 -18.92 35.93 -10.39
C ALA A 357 -19.23 37.31 -9.81
N ALA A 358 -18.95 37.53 -8.52
CA ALA A 358 -19.03 38.85 -7.92
C ALA A 358 -18.03 39.75 -8.66
N THR A 359 -18.54 40.61 -9.53
CA THR A 359 -17.76 41.72 -10.07
C THR A 359 -17.24 42.53 -8.91
N SER A 360 -15.92 42.50 -8.70
CA SER A 360 -15.22 43.47 -7.89
C SER A 360 -15.60 44.86 -8.41
N THR A 361 -16.41 45.57 -7.64
CA THR A 361 -16.60 47.00 -7.84
C THR A 361 -15.25 47.66 -7.56
N GLU A 362 -14.54 48.03 -8.62
CA GLU A 362 -13.53 49.07 -8.57
C GLU A 362 -14.23 50.37 -8.16
N THR A 363 -13.87 50.89 -7.00
CA THR A 363 -14.26 52.23 -6.57
C THR A 363 -13.32 53.24 -7.23
N PRO A 364 -13.82 54.35 -7.81
CA PRO A 364 -12.99 55.40 -8.40
C PRO A 364 -12.03 56.07 -7.41
#